data_AF-A0A4Q6DTJ0-F1
#
_entry.id   AF-A0A4Q6DTJ0-F1
#
_cell.length_a   1.000
_cell.length_b   1.000
_cell.length_c   1.000
_cell.angle_alpha   90.00
_cell.angle_beta   90.00
_cell.angle_gamma   90.00
#
_symmetry.space_group_name_H-M   'P 1'
#
loop_
_entity.id
_entity.type
_entity.pdbx_description
1 polymer ?
#
loop_
_entity_poly.entity_id
_entity_poly.type
_entity_poly.pdbx_seq_one_letter_code
_entity_poly.pdbx_strand_id
1 'polypeptide(L)'
;EGAVGLMQIKPSTAAYVAARYRLNYAGPADLEDPAQNIRLGIAYLAYLKARFGHSEHYLAAYNLGPARLLGRLKREEGLGNIELYVSRIHGRTRQLQTRAKAFARRKVAAEI
;
A
#
# COMPACT_ATOMS: atom_id res chain seq x y z
N GLU A 1 -4.37 -18.63 -2.26
CA GLU A 1 -4.83 -17.83 -1.10
C GLU A 1 -5.19 -16.40 -1.50
N GLY A 2 -6.25 -15.86 -0.89
CA GLY A 2 -6.76 -14.51 -1.08
C GLY A 2 -5.96 -13.44 -0.33
N ALA A 3 -6.39 -12.19 -0.45
CA ALA A 3 -5.85 -11.09 0.35
C ALA A 3 -6.79 -10.82 1.54
N VAL A 4 -6.24 -10.41 2.70
CA VAL A 4 -6.98 -10.33 3.97
C VAL A 4 -6.85 -8.94 4.60
N GLY A 5 -7.90 -8.50 5.28
CA GLY A 5 -7.93 -7.29 6.12
C GLY A 5 -7.89 -5.94 5.38
N LEU A 6 -7.72 -4.86 6.12
CA LEU A 6 -7.86 -3.47 5.64
C LEU A 6 -6.95 -3.11 4.47
N MET A 7 -5.69 -3.55 4.52
CA MET A 7 -4.67 -3.30 3.51
C MET A 7 -4.64 -4.38 2.42
N GLN A 8 -5.54 -5.38 2.49
CA GLN A 8 -5.67 -6.45 1.51
C GLN A 8 -4.31 -7.10 1.22
N ILE A 9 -3.69 -7.68 2.25
CA ILE A 9 -2.39 -8.34 2.17
C ILE A 9 -2.58 -9.85 2.01
N LYS A 10 -1.82 -10.47 1.10
CA LYS A 10 -1.78 -11.94 0.98
C LYS A 10 -0.97 -12.54 2.13
N PRO A 11 -1.35 -13.70 2.71
CA PRO A 11 -0.58 -14.35 3.76
C PRO A 11 0.90 -14.60 3.41
N SER A 12 1.18 -15.03 2.18
CA SER A 12 2.57 -15.19 1.71
C SER A 12 3.36 -13.88 1.66
N THR A 13 2.71 -12.76 1.32
CA THR A 13 3.32 -11.43 1.37
C THR A 13 3.58 -11.00 2.81
N ALA A 14 2.63 -11.25 3.72
CA ALA A 14 2.79 -10.97 5.15
C ALA A 14 3.97 -11.74 5.75
N ALA A 15 4.06 -13.05 5.49
CA ALA A 15 5.17 -13.88 5.93
C ALA A 15 6.52 -13.37 5.44
N TYR A 16 6.59 -12.99 4.15
CA TYR A 16 7.80 -12.43 3.55
C TYR A 16 8.28 -11.16 4.27
N VAL A 17 7.39 -10.19 4.48
CA VAL A 17 7.78 -8.92 5.11
C VAL A 17 7.98 -9.05 6.62
N ALA A 18 7.26 -9.96 7.27
CA ALA A 18 7.44 -10.26 8.68
C ALA A 18 8.85 -10.82 8.95
N ALA A 19 9.27 -11.81 8.16
CA ALA A 19 10.63 -12.34 8.24
C ALA A 19 11.69 -11.26 7.92
N ARG A 20 11.48 -10.47 6.87
CA ARG A 20 12.42 -9.43 6.44
C ARG A 20 12.63 -8.33 7.48
N TYR A 21 11.56 -7.89 8.14
CA TYR A 21 11.57 -6.77 9.08
C TYR A 21 11.48 -7.20 10.54
N ARG A 22 11.61 -8.51 10.83
CA ARG A 22 11.51 -9.09 12.19
C ARG A 22 10.22 -8.68 12.90
N LEU A 23 9.10 -8.77 12.19
CA LEU A 23 7.77 -8.51 12.73
C LEU A 23 7.11 -9.82 13.14
N ASN A 24 6.23 -9.75 14.13
CA ASN A 24 5.42 -10.89 14.53
C ASN A 24 4.37 -11.18 13.45
N TYR A 25 4.29 -12.45 13.06
CA TYR A 25 3.24 -12.96 12.17
C TYR A 25 3.11 -14.47 12.38
N ALA A 26 2.05 -14.90 13.04
CA ALA A 26 1.77 -16.30 13.36
C ALA A 26 0.91 -16.98 12.28
N GLY A 27 0.21 -16.22 11.43
CA GLY A 27 -0.56 -16.77 10.33
C GLY A 27 -1.69 -15.86 9.82
N PRO A 28 -2.53 -16.34 8.90
CA PRO A 28 -3.58 -15.55 8.26
C PRO A 28 -4.55 -14.85 9.24
N ALA A 29 -4.84 -15.46 10.39
CA ALA A 29 -5.71 -14.88 11.42
C ALA A 29 -5.19 -13.51 11.94
N ASP A 30 -3.87 -13.31 12.01
CA ASP A 30 -3.29 -12.02 12.42
C ASP A 30 -3.62 -10.90 11.42
N LEU A 31 -3.97 -11.23 10.17
CA LEU A 31 -4.36 -10.23 9.16
C LEU A 31 -5.79 -9.72 9.35
N GLU A 32 -6.58 -10.36 10.21
CA GLU A 32 -7.91 -9.89 10.59
C GLU A 32 -7.84 -8.79 11.65
N ASP A 33 -6.79 -8.78 12.48
CA ASP A 33 -6.51 -7.65 13.38
C ASP A 33 -6.11 -6.40 12.57
N PRO A 34 -6.87 -5.30 12.67
CA PRO A 34 -6.60 -4.08 11.90
C PRO A 34 -5.20 -3.51 12.12
N ALA A 35 -4.68 -3.55 13.36
CA ALA A 35 -3.40 -2.94 13.69
C ALA A 35 -2.23 -3.76 13.10
N GLN A 36 -2.27 -5.08 13.22
CA GLN A 36 -1.31 -5.99 12.59
C GLN A 36 -1.38 -5.90 11.07
N ASN A 37 -2.58 -5.88 10.49
CA ASN A 37 -2.77 -5.75 9.05
C ASN A 37 -2.15 -4.45 8.50
N ILE A 38 -2.37 -3.33 9.20
CA ILE A 38 -1.76 -2.04 8.84
C ILE A 38 -0.24 -2.09 8.98
N ARG A 39 0.28 -2.66 10.07
CA ARG A 39 1.72 -2.76 10.32
C ARG A 39 2.43 -3.56 9.22
N LEU A 40 1.90 -4.73 8.88
CA LEU A 40 2.44 -5.59 7.81
C LEU A 40 2.27 -4.95 6.42
N GLY A 41 1.14 -4.27 6.17
CA GLY A 41 0.91 -3.58 4.91
C GLY A 41 1.84 -2.38 4.69
N ILE A 42 2.12 -1.59 5.73
CA ILE A 42 3.12 -0.52 5.69
C ILE A 42 4.52 -1.10 5.46
N ALA A 43 4.87 -2.19 6.12
CA ALA A 43 6.16 -2.87 5.89
C ALA A 43 6.30 -3.33 4.42
N TYR A 44 5.23 -3.83 3.82
CA TYR A 44 5.22 -4.20 2.41
C TYR A 44 5.32 -2.99 1.48
N LEU A 45 4.62 -1.89 1.75
CA LEU A 45 4.78 -0.64 1.00
C LEU A 45 6.23 -0.11 1.09
N ALA A 46 6.83 -0.13 2.27
CA ALA A 46 8.22 0.29 2.46
C ALA A 46 9.19 -0.58 1.65
N TYR A 47 9.00 -1.89 1.65
CA TYR A 47 9.75 -2.81 0.80
C TYR A 47 9.63 -2.48 -0.69
N LEU A 48 8.41 -2.27 -1.19
CA LEU A 48 8.19 -1.96 -2.60
C LEU A 48 8.76 -0.59 -2.97
N LYS A 49 8.61 0.41 -2.10
CA LYS A 49 9.18 1.74 -2.30
C LYS A 49 10.69 1.68 -2.41
N ALA A 50 11.36 0.94 -1.53
CA ALA A 50 12.80 0.74 -1.59
C ALA A 50 13.24 0.03 -2.89
N ARG A 51 12.41 -0.87 -3.42
CA ARG A 51 12.71 -1.64 -4.64
C ARG A 51 12.47 -0.87 -5.94
N PHE A 52 11.42 -0.05 -6.00
CA PHE A 52 10.93 0.53 -7.25
C PHE A 52 10.99 2.07 -7.30
N GLY A 53 11.29 2.73 -6.19
CA GLY A 53 11.48 4.18 -6.12
C GLY A 53 10.19 4.98 -6.30
N HIS A 54 9.93 5.43 -7.54
CA HIS A 54 8.82 6.32 -7.89
C HIS A 54 7.45 5.79 -7.43
N SER A 55 6.55 6.72 -7.08
CA SER A 55 5.22 6.40 -6.54
C SER A 55 4.41 5.49 -7.44
N GLU A 56 4.49 5.68 -8.75
CA GLU A 56 3.72 4.90 -9.72
C GLU A 56 4.12 3.42 -9.72
N HIS A 57 5.42 3.13 -9.69
CA HIS A 57 5.92 1.77 -9.75
C HIS A 57 5.66 0.99 -8.47
N TYR A 58 5.94 1.54 -7.28
CA TYR A 58 5.68 0.76 -6.06
C TYR A 58 4.18 0.57 -5.80
N LEU A 59 3.32 1.52 -6.19
CA LEU A 59 1.87 1.36 -6.10
C LEU A 59 1.37 0.32 -7.11
N ALA A 60 1.88 0.34 -8.35
CA ALA A 60 1.58 -0.70 -9.33
C ALA A 60 2.04 -2.09 -8.85
N ALA A 61 3.24 -2.18 -8.25
CA ALA A 61 3.78 -3.42 -7.68
C ALA A 61 2.95 -3.94 -6.51
N TYR A 62 2.34 -3.05 -5.74
CA TYR A 62 1.46 -3.43 -4.63
C TYR A 62 0.23 -4.19 -5.15
N ASN A 63 -0.34 -3.73 -6.26
CA ASN A 63 -1.51 -4.36 -6.88
C ASN A 63 -1.16 -5.62 -7.71
N LEU A 64 -0.13 -5.55 -8.55
CA LEU A 64 0.23 -6.63 -9.48
C LEU A 64 1.12 -7.71 -8.87
N GLY A 65 1.88 -7.35 -7.86
CA GLY A 65 3.05 -8.08 -7.39
C GLY A 65 4.35 -7.61 -8.06
N PRO A 66 5.48 -7.65 -7.33
CA PRO A 66 6.76 -7.10 -7.78
C PRO A 66 7.36 -7.82 -9.00
N ALA A 67 7.17 -9.14 -9.10
CA ALA A 67 7.68 -9.92 -10.22
C ALA A 67 6.98 -9.56 -11.55
N ARG A 68 5.66 -9.36 -11.52
CA ARG A 68 4.89 -8.98 -12.71
C ARG A 68 5.26 -7.59 -13.19
N LEU A 69 5.39 -6.63 -12.26
CA LEU A 69 5.85 -5.30 -12.62
C LEU A 69 7.25 -5.34 -13.23
N LEU A 70 8.19 -6.05 -12.61
CA LEU A 70 9.55 -6.17 -13.15
C LEU A 70 9.56 -6.77 -14.57
N GLY A 71 8.71 -7.77 -14.83
CA GLY A 71 8.56 -8.35 -16.17
C GLY A 71 8.07 -7.34 -17.21
N ARG A 72 7.08 -6.50 -16.86
CA ARG A 72 6.58 -5.43 -17.74
C ARG A 72 7.66 -4.39 -18.02
N LEU A 73 8.32 -3.89 -16.99
CA LEU A 73 9.39 -2.89 -17.12
C LEU A 73 10.55 -3.39 -17.99
N LYS A 74 10.95 -4.66 -17.83
CA LYS A 74 12.00 -5.28 -18.65
C LYS A 74 11.62 -5.41 -20.13
N ARG A 75 10.33 -5.51 -20.44
CA ARG A 75 9.81 -5.58 -21.81
C ARG A 75 9.39 -4.20 -22.33
N GLU A 76 9.66 -3.14 -21.58
CA GLU A 76 9.22 -1.77 -21.87
C GLU A 76 7.71 -1.66 -22.10
N GLU A 77 6.95 -2.56 -21.46
CA GLU A 77 5.49 -2.55 -21.50
C GLU A 77 4.97 -1.49 -20.52
N GLY A 78 4.04 -0.68 -21.00
CA GLY A 78 3.29 0.23 -20.15
C GLY A 78 2.52 -0.49 -19.03
N LEU A 79 2.09 0.28 -18.03
CA LEU A 79 1.32 -0.22 -16.89
C LEU A 79 -0.11 -0.63 -17.28
N GLY A 80 -0.58 -0.31 -18.48
CA GLY A 80 -1.92 -0.67 -18.95
C GLY A 80 -3.02 -0.20 -17.98
N ASN A 81 -3.97 -1.07 -17.66
CA ASN A 81 -5.07 -0.75 -16.74
C ASN A 81 -4.63 -0.45 -15.28
N ILE A 82 -3.39 -0.74 -14.91
CA ILE A 82 -2.86 -0.44 -13.57
C ILE A 82 -2.60 1.06 -13.40
N GLU A 83 -2.40 1.79 -14.48
CA GLU A 83 -2.31 3.25 -14.44
C GLU A 83 -3.60 3.88 -13.89
N LEU A 84 -4.77 3.29 -14.17
CA LEU A 84 -6.04 3.71 -13.58
C LEU A 84 -6.08 3.44 -12.07
N TYR A 85 -5.51 2.32 -11.62
CA TYR A 85 -5.38 2.03 -10.18
C TYR A 85 -4.51 3.08 -9.49
N VAL A 86 -3.31 3.35 -10.03
CA VAL A 86 -2.37 4.33 -9.47
C VAL A 86 -3.00 5.73 -9.44
N SER A 87 -3.63 6.14 -10.54
CA SER A 87 -4.34 7.42 -10.66
C SER A 87 -5.47 7.56 -9.64
N ARG A 88 -6.24 6.49 -9.41
CA ARG A 88 -7.30 6.46 -8.40
C ARG A 88 -6.76 6.62 -6.99
N ILE A 89 -5.65 5.95 -6.65
CA ILE A 89 -5.01 6.10 -5.35
C ILE A 89 -4.55 7.54 -5.16
N HIS A 90 -3.81 8.12 -6.11
CA HIS A 90 -3.37 9.51 -6.02
C HIS A 90 -4.53 10.50 -5.89
N GLY A 91 -5.64 10.30 -6.63
CA GLY A 91 -6.84 11.12 -6.51
C GLY A 91 -7.47 11.09 -5.12
N ARG A 92 -7.66 9.89 -4.56
CA ARG A 92 -8.20 9.74 -3.19
C ARG A 92 -7.26 10.33 -2.13
N THR A 93 -5.95 10.12 -2.26
CA THR A 93 -4.96 10.69 -1.34
C THR A 93 -5.04 12.21 -1.32
N ARG A 94 -5.11 12.87 -2.49
CA ARG A 94 -5.29 14.33 -2.57
C ARG A 94 -6.58 14.78 -1.91
N GLN A 95 -7.69 14.09 -2.16
CA GLN A 95 -8.99 14.41 -1.54
C GLN A 95 -8.94 14.31 -0.02
N LEU A 96 -8.34 13.25 0.53
CA LEU A 96 -8.17 13.06 1.97
C LEU A 96 -7.30 14.14 2.59
N GLN A 97 -6.19 14.52 1.95
CA GLN A 97 -5.33 15.61 2.40
C GLN A 97 -6.08 16.95 2.43
N THR A 98 -6.86 17.26 1.40
CA THR A 98 -7.68 18.48 1.36
C THR A 98 -8.70 18.49 2.49
N ARG A 99 -9.40 17.37 2.72
CA ARG A 99 -10.40 17.25 3.81
C ARG A 99 -9.76 17.36 5.19
N ALA A 100 -8.61 16.73 5.40
CA ALA A 100 -7.87 16.81 6.66
C ALA A 100 -7.43 18.26 6.96
N LYS A 101 -6.91 18.98 5.96
CA LYS A 101 -6.57 20.41 6.10
C LYS A 101 -7.80 21.27 6.41
N ALA A 102 -8.92 21.03 5.73
CA ALA A 102 -10.17 21.77 5.98
C ALA A 102 -10.73 21.50 7.39
N PHE A 103 -10.68 20.25 7.85
CA PHE A 103 -11.07 19.88 9.21
C PHE A 103 -10.21 20.57 10.26
N ALA A 104 -8.87 20.54 10.10
CA ALA A 104 -7.95 21.22 11.01
C ALA A 104 -8.23 22.74 11.07
N ARG A 105 -8.48 23.39 9.92
CA ARG A 105 -8.83 24.82 9.86
C ARG A 105 -10.14 25.14 10.60
N ARG A 106 -11.18 24.31 10.42
CA ARG A 106 -12.47 24.48 11.12
C ARG A 106 -12.34 24.33 12.63
N LYS A 107 -11.52 23.39 13.09
CA LYS A 107 -11.27 23.19 14.52
C LYS A 107 -10.63 24.42 15.15
N VAL A 108 -9.60 24.98 14.53
CA VAL A 108 -8.93 26.21 15.00
C VAL A 108 -9.89 27.40 15.03
N ALA A 109 -10.73 27.55 14.00
CA ALA A 109 -11.70 28.66 13.94
C ALA A 109 -12.86 28.53 14.94
N ALA A 110 -13.09 27.36 15.53
CA ALA A 110 -14.12 27.14 16.55
C ALA A 110 -13.59 27.31 17.99
N GLU A 111 -12.27 27.51 18.15
CA GLU A 111 -11.58 27.71 19.45
C GLU A 111 -11.24 29.20 19.70
N ILE A 112 -11.69 30.11 18.82
CA ILE A 112 -11.57 31.59 18.92
C ILE A 112 -12.98 32.19 19.02
#